data_AF-A0A8T4SEH1-F1
#
_entry.id   AF-A0A8T4SEH1-F1
#
_cell.length_a   1.000
_cell.length_b   1.000
_cell.length_c   1.000
_cell.angle_alpha   90.00
_cell.angle_beta   90.00
_cell.angle_gamma   90.00
#
_symmetry.space_group_name_H-M   'P 1'
#
loop_
_entity.id
_entity.type
_entity.pdbx_description
1 polymer ?
#
loop_
_entity_poly.entity_id
_entity_poly.type
_entity_poly.pdbx_seq_one_letter_code
_entity_poly.pdbx_strand_id
1 'polypeptide(L)'
;MDFCVKCGKKELYEDFLCEKCYTAEHPQRAKKVKPRKKPEAQHSGYFEATLQIRVIDQHIVDFVYKDLEKQKIIATKEKWLPNGVDLSVNSRKYAQQLGKALQQKFGGILKVTARIFTRDRQSSKDVYRITVLFKQFPFKKGDTFTYKGTTYVVKNASREVIGEDATNKEKIFRYNELERAHVF
;
A
#
# COMPACT_ATOMS: atom_id res chain seq x y z
N MET A 1 -4.84 -33.14 19.88
CA MET A 1 -4.90 -32.62 21.26
C MET A 1 -5.58 -31.27 21.11
N ASP A 2 -6.89 -31.23 21.33
CA ASP A 2 -7.74 -30.15 20.80
C ASP A 2 -8.19 -29.19 21.91
N PHE A 3 -7.40 -29.10 22.97
CA PHE A 3 -7.71 -28.31 24.15
C PHE A 3 -6.48 -27.52 24.58
N CYS A 4 -6.72 -26.29 25.04
CA CYS A 4 -5.72 -25.41 25.60
C CYS A 4 -5.04 -26.08 26.78
N VAL A 5 -3.72 -26.25 26.71
CA VAL A 5 -2.94 -26.98 27.73
C VAL A 5 -3.02 -26.31 29.10
N LYS A 6 -3.26 -24.99 29.14
CA LYS A 6 -3.31 -24.21 30.40
C LYS A 6 -4.70 -24.12 31.05
N CYS A 7 -5.78 -24.10 30.28
CA CYS A 7 -7.13 -23.90 30.84
C CYS A 7 -8.19 -24.90 30.36
N GLY A 8 -7.81 -25.90 29.56
CA GLY A 8 -8.70 -26.97 29.09
C GLY A 8 -9.78 -26.53 28.09
N LYS A 9 -9.77 -25.27 27.63
CA LYS A 9 -10.75 -24.78 26.64
C LYS A 9 -10.48 -25.37 25.27
N LYS A 10 -11.56 -25.73 24.56
CA LYS A 10 -11.48 -26.32 23.22
C LYS A 10 -10.96 -25.35 22.15
N GLU A 11 -11.02 -24.06 22.41
CA GLU A 11 -10.53 -23.03 21.48
C GLU A 11 -9.02 -22.84 21.63
N LEU A 12 -8.30 -23.16 20.56
CA LEU A 12 -6.86 -22.96 20.42
C LEU A 12 -6.59 -21.72 19.55
N TYR A 13 -5.64 -20.89 19.98
CA TYR A 13 -5.18 -19.71 19.26
C TYR A 13 -3.80 -19.93 18.64
N GLU A 14 -2.78 -20.08 19.49
CA GLU A 14 -1.39 -20.28 19.09
C GLU A 14 -0.66 -21.04 20.22
N ASP A 15 0.37 -21.83 19.88
CA ASP A 15 1.15 -22.63 20.83
C ASP A 15 0.33 -23.55 21.75
N PHE A 16 -0.76 -24.14 21.23
CA PHE A 16 -1.71 -24.97 21.99
C PHE A 16 -2.33 -24.25 23.21
N LEU A 17 -2.36 -22.91 23.19
CA LEU A 17 -3.01 -22.07 24.17
C LEU A 17 -4.22 -21.34 23.57
N CYS A 18 -5.23 -21.08 24.39
CA CYS A 18 -6.33 -20.19 24.00
C CYS A 18 -5.86 -18.72 24.03
N GLU A 19 -6.58 -17.82 23.35
CA GLU A 19 -6.20 -16.41 23.21
C GLU A 19 -5.92 -15.72 24.56
N LYS A 20 -6.71 -16.03 25.58
CA LYS A 20 -6.52 -15.49 26.94
C LYS A 20 -5.22 -15.97 27.58
N CYS A 21 -4.93 -17.27 27.48
CA CYS A 21 -3.73 -17.86 28.08
C CYS A 21 -2.47 -17.42 27.37
N TYR A 22 -2.50 -17.35 26.03
CA TYR A 22 -1.37 -16.88 25.23
C TYR A 22 -1.03 -15.41 25.53
N THR A 23 -2.03 -14.53 25.62
CA THR A 23 -1.80 -13.10 25.92
C THR A 23 -1.27 -12.88 27.34
N ALA A 24 -1.66 -13.74 28.29
CA ALA A 24 -1.14 -13.70 29.66
C ALA A 24 0.33 -14.15 29.76
N GLU A 25 0.73 -15.14 28.96
CA GLU A 25 2.11 -15.63 28.88
C GLU A 25 3.02 -14.71 28.05
N HIS A 26 2.46 -13.96 27.09
CA HIS A 26 3.23 -13.11 26.17
C HIS A 26 2.75 -11.64 26.17
N PRO A 27 2.88 -10.91 27.30
CA PRO A 27 2.41 -9.54 27.42
C PRO A 27 3.07 -8.56 26.43
N GLN A 28 4.28 -8.86 25.93
CA GLN A 28 5.02 -7.99 25.01
C GLN A 28 4.59 -8.11 23.53
N ARG A 29 3.84 -9.15 23.14
CA ARG A 29 3.30 -9.31 21.76
C ARG A 29 1.96 -8.60 21.56
N ALA A 30 1.42 -7.94 22.58
CA ALA A 30 0.11 -7.27 22.56
C ALA A 30 0.06 -5.94 21.79
N LYS A 31 1.04 -5.63 20.92
CA LYS A 31 0.91 -4.51 19.96
C LYS A 31 0.25 -5.00 18.67
N LYS A 32 -1.01 -5.46 18.78
CA LYS A 32 -1.89 -5.56 17.61
C LYS A 32 -2.08 -4.14 17.08
N VAL A 33 -1.66 -3.86 15.85
CA VAL A 33 -2.16 -2.69 15.11
C VAL A 33 -3.67 -2.82 15.15
N LYS A 34 -4.34 -1.96 15.94
CA LYS A 34 -5.79 -2.01 16.05
C LYS A 34 -6.35 -1.80 14.64
N PRO A 35 -7.16 -2.71 14.09
CA PRO A 35 -7.97 -2.33 12.94
C PRO A 35 -8.79 -1.12 13.39
N ARG A 36 -8.60 0.03 12.73
CA ARG A 36 -9.41 1.21 12.99
C ARG A 36 -10.86 0.79 12.80
N LYS A 37 -11.73 1.11 13.77
CA LYS A 37 -13.18 0.84 13.67
C LYS A 37 -13.65 1.38 12.32
N LYS A 38 -14.24 0.51 11.50
CA LYS A 38 -14.93 0.93 10.27
C LYS A 38 -15.94 2.02 10.67
N PRO A 39 -15.86 3.25 10.13
CA PRO A 39 -17.02 4.12 10.21
C PRO A 39 -18.16 3.41 9.48
N GLU A 40 -19.30 3.26 10.15
CA GLU A 40 -20.52 2.72 9.55
C GLU A 40 -20.93 3.65 8.40
N ALA A 41 -20.58 3.27 7.17
CA ALA A 41 -20.83 4.08 5.99
C ALA A 41 -22.32 4.09 5.67
N GLN A 42 -23.04 5.09 6.19
CA GLN A 42 -24.37 5.45 5.71
C GLN A 42 -24.30 6.22 4.39
N HIS A 43 -23.70 5.69 3.33
CA HIS A 43 -23.92 6.20 1.98
C HIS A 43 -23.78 5.04 1.00
N SER A 44 -24.57 5.05 -0.08
CA SER A 44 -24.58 4.02 -1.13
C SER A 44 -23.14 3.59 -1.45
N GLY A 45 -22.91 2.29 -1.66
CA GLY A 45 -21.58 1.72 -1.99
C GLY A 45 -20.96 2.22 -3.29
N TYR A 46 -21.36 3.39 -3.77
CA TYR A 46 -20.87 4.13 -4.92
C TYR A 46 -19.45 4.62 -4.69
N PHE A 47 -18.56 4.22 -5.60
CA PHE A 47 -17.20 4.72 -5.69
C PHE A 47 -16.83 4.89 -7.16
N GLU A 48 -15.95 5.84 -7.41
CA GLU A 48 -15.47 6.17 -8.75
C GLU A 48 -14.00 5.80 -8.94
N ALA A 49 -13.24 5.64 -7.85
CA ALA A 49 -11.83 5.33 -7.89
C ALA A 49 -11.43 4.29 -6.83
N THR A 50 -10.49 3.43 -7.20
CA THR A 50 -9.78 2.54 -6.27
C THR A 50 -8.33 3.01 -6.16
N LEU A 51 -7.90 3.36 -4.95
CA LEU A 51 -6.52 3.62 -4.59
C LEU A 51 -5.87 2.33 -4.12
N GLN A 52 -4.84 1.88 -4.83
CA GLN A 52 -4.07 0.69 -4.47
C GLN A 52 -2.70 1.13 -4.01
N ILE A 53 -2.50 1.16 -2.70
CA ILE A 53 -1.24 1.55 -2.08
C ILE A 53 -0.46 0.27 -1.79
N ARG A 54 0.69 0.10 -2.44
CA ARG A 54 1.60 -1.03 -2.26
C ARG A 54 2.90 -0.50 -1.69
N VAL A 55 3.07 -0.66 -0.40
CA VAL A 55 4.11 0.00 0.37
C VAL A 55 4.73 -0.98 1.35
N ILE A 56 5.99 -0.71 1.67
CA ILE A 56 6.74 -1.42 2.69
C ILE A 56 6.72 -0.60 3.98
N ASP A 57 6.67 0.75 3.85
CA ASP A 57 6.71 1.69 4.97
C ASP A 57 5.31 2.14 5.45
N GLN A 58 5.03 1.90 6.73
CA GLN A 58 3.78 2.29 7.40
C GLN A 58 3.57 3.82 7.41
N HIS A 59 4.63 4.62 7.40
CA HIS A 59 4.51 6.09 7.38
C HIS A 59 3.79 6.61 6.13
N ILE A 60 3.90 5.90 5.00
CA ILE A 60 3.20 6.27 3.76
C ILE A 60 1.71 6.02 3.92
N VAL A 61 1.33 4.92 4.56
CA VAL A 61 -0.07 4.62 4.85
C VAL A 61 -0.66 5.69 5.78
N ASP A 62 0.07 6.08 6.81
CA ASP A 62 -0.36 7.15 7.72
C ASP A 62 -0.49 8.50 7.02
N PHE A 63 0.40 8.80 6.07
CA PHE A 63 0.28 9.99 5.22
C PHE A 63 -1.02 9.97 4.41
N VAL A 64 -1.38 8.83 3.82
CA VAL A 64 -2.64 8.66 3.07
C VAL A 64 -3.85 8.93 3.94
N TYR A 65 -3.91 8.34 5.14
CA TYR A 65 -5.05 8.55 6.05
C TYR A 65 -5.15 9.99 6.56
N LYS A 66 -4.02 10.65 6.85
CA LYS A 66 -4.02 12.08 7.21
C LYS A 66 -4.52 12.95 6.06
N ASP A 67 -4.16 12.63 4.82
CA ASP A 67 -4.61 13.40 3.66
C ASP A 67 -6.11 13.19 3.37
N LEU A 68 -6.62 11.96 3.54
CA LEU A 68 -8.05 11.67 3.47
C LEU A 68 -8.86 12.51 4.46
N GLU A 69 -8.41 12.56 5.71
CA GLU A 69 -9.04 13.35 6.78
C GLU A 69 -8.99 14.85 6.45
N LYS A 70 -7.83 15.35 6.01
CA LYS A 70 -7.65 16.75 5.61
C LYS A 70 -8.58 17.17 4.46
N GLN A 71 -8.73 16.32 3.46
CA GLN A 71 -9.59 16.57 2.30
C GLN A 71 -11.07 16.21 2.54
N LYS A 72 -11.40 15.71 3.75
CA LYS A 72 -12.74 15.24 4.13
C LYS A 72 -13.30 14.19 3.16
N ILE A 73 -12.42 13.33 2.63
CA ILE A 73 -12.80 12.23 1.73
C ILE A 73 -13.03 10.97 2.56
N ILE A 74 -14.19 10.34 2.38
CA ILE A 74 -14.54 9.09 3.06
C ILE A 74 -14.19 7.91 2.15
N ALA A 75 -13.43 6.95 2.67
CA ALA A 75 -13.21 5.67 2.02
C ALA A 75 -14.45 4.78 2.22
N THR A 76 -15.15 4.45 1.14
CA THR A 76 -16.36 3.60 1.17
C THR A 76 -16.03 2.14 1.49
N LYS A 77 -14.84 1.68 1.08
CA LYS A 77 -14.35 0.33 1.34
C LYS A 77 -12.85 0.37 1.56
N GLU A 78 -12.39 -0.41 2.54
CA GLU A 78 -10.98 -0.62 2.84
C GLU A 78 -10.68 -2.11 2.83
N LYS A 79 -9.60 -2.50 2.14
CA LYS A 79 -9.10 -3.87 2.11
C LYS A 79 -7.60 -3.88 2.38
N TRP A 80 -7.22 -4.41 3.52
CA TRP A 80 -5.82 -4.58 3.90
C TRP A 80 -5.23 -5.84 3.25
N LEU A 81 -3.99 -5.70 2.77
CA LEU A 81 -3.20 -6.73 2.13
C LEU A 81 -1.83 -6.81 2.83
N PRO A 82 -1.12 -7.93 2.76
CA PRO A 82 0.21 -8.06 3.36
C PRO A 82 1.21 -6.98 2.89
N ASN A 83 1.06 -6.48 1.66
CA ASN A 83 1.94 -5.48 1.05
C ASN A 83 1.28 -4.10 0.88
N GLY A 84 0.20 -3.81 1.61
CA GLY A 84 -0.41 -2.48 1.61
C GLY A 84 -1.93 -2.49 1.75
N VAL A 85 -2.61 -1.51 1.14
CA VAL A 85 -4.05 -1.31 1.33
C VAL A 85 -4.74 -0.85 0.04
N ASP A 86 -5.96 -1.33 -0.16
CA ASP A 86 -6.87 -0.86 -1.21
C ASP A 86 -8.00 -0.02 -0.59
N LEU A 87 -8.16 1.20 -1.07
CA LEU A 87 -9.18 2.15 -0.61
C LEU A 87 -10.10 2.51 -1.78
N SER A 88 -11.41 2.38 -1.58
CA SER A 88 -12.41 2.83 -2.57
C SER A 88 -12.91 4.22 -2.19
N VAL A 89 -12.81 5.18 -3.11
CA VAL A 89 -13.19 6.58 -2.89
C VAL A 89 -14.14 7.07 -3.99
N ASN A 90 -14.96 8.05 -3.64
CA ASN A 90 -15.96 8.64 -4.54
C ASN A 90 -15.41 9.72 -5.48
N SER A 91 -14.12 10.08 -5.39
CA SER A 91 -13.53 11.16 -6.18
C SER A 91 -12.35 10.70 -7.03
N ARG A 92 -12.53 10.70 -8.35
CA ARG A 92 -11.47 10.42 -9.34
C ARG A 92 -10.32 11.42 -9.26
N LYS A 93 -10.66 12.71 -9.14
CA LYS A 93 -9.69 13.81 -9.07
C LYS A 93 -8.80 13.66 -7.83
N TYR A 94 -9.40 13.40 -6.68
CA TYR A 94 -8.68 13.17 -5.44
C TYR A 94 -7.72 11.99 -5.57
N ALA A 95 -8.20 10.84 -6.06
CA ALA A 95 -7.35 9.66 -6.19
C ALA A 95 -6.11 9.90 -7.05
N GLN A 96 -6.26 10.62 -8.18
CA GLN A 96 -5.13 10.99 -9.04
C GLN A 96 -4.18 11.97 -8.37
N GLN A 97 -4.70 12.97 -7.63
CA GLN A 97 -3.89 13.94 -6.92
C GLN A 97 -3.07 13.29 -5.80
N LEU A 98 -3.71 12.43 -5.00
CA LEU A 98 -3.02 11.67 -3.96
C LEU A 98 -1.93 10.78 -4.55
N GLY A 99 -2.22 10.05 -5.62
CA GLY A 99 -1.22 9.21 -6.31
C GLY A 99 0.01 10.00 -6.78
N LYS A 100 -0.20 11.19 -7.36
CA LYS A 100 0.89 12.10 -7.77
C LYS A 100 1.68 12.61 -6.56
N ALA A 101 0.99 13.00 -5.48
CA ALA A 101 1.64 13.49 -4.26
C ALA A 101 2.50 12.40 -3.60
N LEU A 102 2.02 11.15 -3.59
CA LEU A 102 2.77 10.00 -3.09
C LEU A 102 4.06 9.77 -3.89
N GLN A 103 3.96 9.74 -5.22
CA GLN A 103 5.12 9.58 -6.09
C GLN A 103 6.15 10.69 -5.92
N GLN A 104 5.71 11.94 -5.79
CA GLN A 104 6.61 13.08 -5.62
C GLN A 104 7.34 13.07 -4.27
N LYS A 105 6.65 12.66 -3.19
CA LYS A 105 7.22 12.69 -1.84
C LYS A 105 8.06 11.46 -1.50
N PHE A 106 7.57 10.28 -1.84
CA PHE A 106 8.14 9.02 -1.37
C PHE A 106 8.89 8.25 -2.42
N GLY A 107 8.73 8.62 -3.70
CA GLY A 107 9.30 7.86 -4.79
C GLY A 107 8.56 6.56 -5.06
N GLY A 108 8.34 6.25 -6.33
CA GLY A 108 7.67 5.02 -6.70
C GLY A 108 6.97 5.09 -8.05
N ILE A 109 6.24 4.01 -8.32
CA ILE A 109 5.49 3.84 -9.55
C ILE A 109 4.06 4.21 -9.32
N LEU A 110 3.61 5.14 -10.16
CA LEU A 110 2.23 5.50 -10.29
C LEU A 110 1.68 4.93 -11.60
N LYS A 111 0.67 4.06 -11.50
CA LYS A 111 -0.09 3.57 -12.66
C LYS A 111 -1.56 3.92 -12.49
N VAL A 112 -2.11 4.62 -13.47
CA VAL A 112 -3.53 4.96 -13.51
C VAL A 112 -4.17 4.20 -14.66
N THR A 113 -5.23 3.46 -14.39
CA THR A 113 -6.04 2.77 -15.41
C THR A 113 -7.50 3.20 -15.27
N ALA A 114 -8.22 3.21 -16.38
CA ALA A 114 -9.65 3.48 -16.41
C ALA A 114 -10.38 2.29 -17.03
N ARG A 115 -11.55 1.96 -16.48
CA ARG A 115 -12.47 0.97 -17.05
C ARG A 115 -13.86 1.55 -17.14
N ILE A 116 -14.58 1.21 -18.20
CA ILE A 116 -16.00 1.55 -18.33
C ILE A 116 -16.75 0.77 -17.26
N PHE A 117 -17.56 1.48 -16.47
CA PHE A 117 -18.41 0.87 -15.45
C PHE A 117 -19.84 0.71 -15.95
N THR A 118 -20.38 1.76 -16.56
CA THR A 118 -21.71 1.74 -17.17
C THR A 118 -21.79 2.80 -18.25
N ARG A 119 -22.90 2.82 -18.99
CA ARG A 119 -23.23 3.88 -19.93
C ARG A 119 -24.46 4.60 -19.41
N ASP A 120 -24.38 5.91 -19.31
CA ASP A 120 -25.50 6.75 -18.94
C ASP A 120 -26.59 6.60 -20.01
N ARG A 121 -27.77 6.11 -19.59
CA ARG A 121 -28.88 5.83 -20.50
C ARG A 121 -29.53 7.10 -21.07
N GLN A 122 -29.37 8.25 -20.41
CA GLN A 122 -29.91 9.51 -20.87
C GLN A 122 -28.91 10.25 -21.76
N SER A 123 -27.67 10.39 -21.31
CA SER A 123 -26.65 11.16 -22.06
C SER A 123 -25.86 10.32 -23.07
N SER A 124 -26.04 8.99 -23.07
CA SER A 124 -25.27 8.03 -23.87
C SER A 124 -23.75 8.08 -23.64
N LYS A 125 -23.29 8.72 -22.56
CA LYS A 125 -21.88 8.86 -22.19
C LYS A 125 -21.42 7.69 -21.33
N ASP A 126 -20.18 7.27 -21.52
CA ASP A 126 -19.57 6.24 -20.70
C ASP A 126 -19.17 6.79 -19.33
N VAL A 127 -19.56 6.06 -18.29
CA VAL A 127 -19.19 6.33 -16.90
C VAL A 127 -18.01 5.42 -16.56
N TYR A 128 -16.86 6.04 -16.27
CA TYR A 128 -15.62 5.33 -15.97
C TYR A 128 -15.38 5.21 -14.47
N ARG A 129 -14.77 4.09 -14.07
CA ARG A 129 -14.09 3.93 -12.79
C ARG A 129 -12.58 3.86 -13.02
N ILE A 130 -11.80 4.49 -12.15
CA ILE A 130 -10.35 4.47 -12.26
C ILE A 130 -9.71 3.61 -11.17
N THR A 131 -8.54 3.05 -11.47
CA THR A 131 -7.65 2.48 -10.47
C THR A 131 -6.36 3.28 -10.47
N VAL A 132 -5.96 3.76 -9.29
CA VAL A 132 -4.72 4.48 -9.07
C VAL A 132 -3.84 3.60 -8.20
N LEU A 133 -2.85 2.96 -8.82
CA LEU A 133 -1.87 2.11 -8.17
C LEU A 133 -0.60 2.91 -7.87
N PHE A 134 -0.22 2.94 -6.61
CA PHE A 134 1.08 3.42 -6.15
C PHE A 134 1.89 2.24 -5.61
N LYS A 135 3.08 2.01 -6.17
CA LYS A 135 4.07 1.05 -5.63
C LYS A 135 5.33 1.79 -5.21
N GLN A 136 5.70 1.68 -3.95
CA GLN A 136 6.94 2.27 -3.43
C GLN A 136 8.17 1.59 -4.06
N PHE A 137 9.22 2.35 -4.36
CA PHE A 137 10.53 1.75 -4.64
C PHE A 137 11.19 1.25 -3.36
N PRO A 138 11.93 0.14 -3.39
CA PRO A 138 12.66 -0.35 -2.20
C PRO A 138 13.92 0.46 -1.89
N PHE A 139 14.27 1.46 -2.72
CA PHE A 139 15.48 2.25 -2.62
C PHE A 139 15.18 3.73 -2.37
N LYS A 140 16.07 4.39 -1.63
CA LYS A 140 16.13 5.84 -1.45
C LYS A 140 17.34 6.41 -2.19
N LYS A 141 17.32 7.73 -2.40
CA LYS A 141 18.48 8.44 -2.95
C LYS A 141 19.68 8.27 -2.03
N GLY A 142 20.81 7.86 -2.59
CA GLY A 142 22.05 7.57 -1.87
C GLY A 142 22.27 6.09 -1.56
N ASP A 143 21.23 5.26 -1.68
CA ASP A 143 21.38 3.82 -1.45
C ASP A 143 22.21 3.18 -2.57
N THR A 144 22.86 2.05 -2.26
CA THR A 144 23.60 1.24 -3.22
C THR A 144 22.88 -0.08 -3.47
N PHE A 145 22.82 -0.51 -4.72
CA PHE A 145 22.25 -1.81 -5.09
C PHE A 145 23.09 -2.47 -6.18
N THR A 146 23.04 -3.80 -6.24
CA THR A 146 23.73 -4.55 -7.28
C THR A 146 22.75 -5.13 -8.28
N TYR A 147 23.03 -4.89 -9.56
CA TYR A 147 22.25 -5.40 -10.67
C TYR A 147 23.19 -6.02 -11.71
N LYS A 148 22.99 -7.30 -12.02
CA LYS A 148 23.82 -8.08 -12.97
C LYS A 148 25.33 -8.03 -12.67
N GLY A 149 25.70 -8.03 -11.38
CA GLY A 149 27.10 -8.02 -10.95
C GLY A 149 27.77 -6.64 -10.93
N THR A 150 27.04 -5.58 -11.31
CA THR A 150 27.52 -4.20 -11.22
C THR A 150 26.81 -3.47 -10.07
N THR A 151 27.58 -2.77 -9.25
CA THR A 151 27.05 -1.93 -8.16
C THR A 151 26.71 -0.54 -8.68
N TYR A 152 25.53 -0.06 -8.32
CA TYR A 152 25.01 1.25 -8.68
C TYR A 152 24.67 2.05 -7.43
N VAL A 153 24.96 3.35 -7.44
CA VAL A 153 24.52 4.33 -6.44
C VAL A 153 23.26 5.02 -6.95
N VAL A 154 22.20 5.06 -6.14
CA VAL A 154 20.92 5.67 -6.51
C VAL A 154 21.03 7.20 -6.47
N LYS A 155 21.01 7.85 -7.64
CA LYS A 155 21.02 9.32 -7.75
C LYS A 155 19.62 9.91 -7.67
N ASN A 156 18.64 9.20 -8.20
CA ASN A 156 17.24 9.61 -8.19
C ASN A 156 16.35 8.38 -8.02
N ALA A 157 15.30 8.51 -7.21
CA ALA A 157 14.31 7.46 -6.96
C ALA A 157 12.89 8.05 -6.88
N SER A 158 12.60 9.09 -7.65
CA SER A 158 11.29 9.77 -7.62
C SER A 158 10.27 9.06 -8.53
N ARG A 159 10.24 9.40 -9.82
CA ARG A 159 9.38 8.74 -10.82
C ARG A 159 10.04 7.50 -11.41
N GLU A 160 11.36 7.55 -11.51
CA GLU A 160 12.22 6.56 -12.11
C GLU A 160 13.44 6.39 -11.20
N VAL A 161 14.06 5.22 -11.23
CA VAL A 161 15.30 4.98 -10.50
C VAL A 161 16.47 5.17 -11.45
N ILE A 162 17.35 6.10 -11.13
CA ILE A 162 18.60 6.36 -11.84
C ILE A 162 19.73 5.88 -10.95
N GLY A 163 20.47 4.89 -11.43
CA GLY A 163 21.67 4.38 -10.78
C GLY A 163 22.92 4.81 -11.55
N GLU A 164 23.97 5.16 -10.83
CA GLU A 164 25.28 5.51 -11.37
C GLU A 164 26.30 4.45 -10.96
N ASP A 165 27.07 3.93 -11.92
CA ASP A 165 28.14 2.98 -11.63
C ASP A 165 29.46 3.66 -11.23
N ALA A 166 30.46 2.86 -10.86
CA ALA A 166 31.79 3.37 -10.52
C ALA A 166 32.53 4.08 -11.68
N THR A 167 32.03 3.96 -12.92
CA THR A 167 32.57 4.64 -14.11
C THR A 167 31.82 5.94 -14.43
N ASN A 168 30.95 6.42 -13.53
CA ASN A 168 30.04 7.56 -13.71
C ASN A 168 29.05 7.39 -14.87
N LYS A 169 28.70 6.15 -15.22
CA LYS A 169 27.70 5.88 -16.25
C LYS A 169 26.33 5.75 -15.59
N GLU A 170 25.41 6.62 -15.99
CA GLU A 170 24.03 6.57 -15.52
C GLU A 170 23.19 5.55 -16.29
N LYS A 171 22.32 4.87 -15.56
CA LYS A 171 21.32 3.97 -16.12
C LYS A 171 19.96 4.17 -15.46
N ILE A 172 18.93 4.27 -16.28
CA ILE A 172 17.52 4.27 -15.85
C ILE A 172 17.08 2.82 -15.68
N PHE A 173 16.50 2.50 -14.52
CA PHE A 173 16.03 1.17 -14.18
C PHE A 173 14.50 1.10 -14.21
N ARG A 174 13.97 0.07 -14.85
CA ARG A 174 12.54 -0.26 -14.76
C ARG A 174 12.24 -1.04 -13.49
N TYR A 175 11.00 -0.97 -13.01
CA TYR A 175 10.57 -1.69 -11.80
C TYR A 175 10.94 -3.17 -11.78
N ASN A 176 10.68 -3.88 -12.88
CA ASN A 176 10.91 -5.31 -12.95
C ASN A 176 12.40 -5.66 -12.87
N GLU A 177 13.29 -4.71 -13.18
CA GLU A 177 14.73 -4.86 -13.00
C GLU A 177 15.12 -4.61 -11.53
N LEU A 178 14.46 -3.66 -10.88
CA LEU A 178 14.65 -3.31 -9.48
C LEU A 178 14.21 -4.44 -8.52
N GLU A 179 13.15 -5.17 -8.84
CA GLU A 179 12.72 -6.35 -8.05
C GLU A 179 13.75 -7.49 -8.09
N ARG A 180 14.63 -7.51 -9.10
CA ARG A 180 15.69 -8.51 -9.25
C ARG A 180 17.04 -8.02 -8.71
N ALA A 181 17.13 -6.78 -8.25
CA ALA A 181 18.32 -6.24 -7.65
C ALA A 181 18.44 -6.70 -6.19
N HIS A 182 19.63 -7.13 -5.79
CA HIS A 182 19.92 -7.41 -4.39
C HIS A 182 20.36 -6.11 -3.69
N VAL A 183 19.76 -5.86 -2.53
CA VAL A 183 20.12 -4.75 -1.64
C VAL A 183 21.17 -5.26 -0.66
N PHE A 184 22.22 -4.47 -0.43
CA PHE A 184 23.22 -4.72 0.61
C PHE A 184 22.89 -3.96 1.88
#